data_AF-A0A8J7KZ88-F1
#
_entry.id   AF-A0A8J7KZ88-F1
#
_cell.length_a   1.000
_cell.length_b   1.000
_cell.length_c   1.000
_cell.angle_alpha   90.00
_cell.angle_beta   90.00
_cell.angle_gamma   90.00
#
_symmetry.space_group_name_H-M   'P 1'
#
loop_
_entity.id
_entity.type
_entity.pdbx_description
1 polymer ?
#
loop_
_entity_poly.entity_id
_entity_poly.type
_entity_poly.pdbx_seq_one_letter_code
_entity_poly.pdbx_strand_id
1 'polypeptide(L)'
;MTQLDLSALAGTKGLITYIFKSATLGDCANGGISSRCDQVTIVGVVDGRNPGRPTVHRLADDSQVFAPAEDRPAVVLFARARYGRILVPATPDLLSRWMAGGTYVAAHDSRLSNLWGGYHALPLHDRTEH
;
A
#
# COMPACT_ATOMS: atom_id res chain seq x y z
N MET A 1 -14.16 3.79 -15.35
CA MET A 1 -13.65 3.75 -13.96
C MET A 1 -13.32 5.17 -13.57
N THR A 2 -13.82 5.64 -12.43
CA THR A 2 -13.44 6.96 -11.88
C THR A 2 -12.01 6.86 -11.36
N GLN A 3 -11.09 7.64 -11.91
CA GLN A 3 -9.73 7.74 -11.37
C GLN A 3 -9.76 8.51 -10.06
N LEU A 4 -8.98 8.07 -9.07
CA LEU A 4 -8.80 8.80 -7.82
C LEU A 4 -7.68 9.82 -8.03
N ASP A 5 -7.93 11.07 -7.66
CA ASP A 5 -6.87 12.09 -7.66
C ASP A 5 -5.89 11.83 -6.51
N LEU A 6 -4.66 11.46 -6.88
CA LEU A 6 -3.54 11.24 -5.96
C LEU A 6 -2.56 12.41 -5.93
N SER A 7 -2.91 13.57 -6.51
CA SER A 7 -2.05 14.76 -6.57
C SER A 7 -1.50 15.19 -5.21
N ALA A 8 -2.29 15.00 -4.14
CA ALA A 8 -1.86 15.25 -2.76
C ALA A 8 -0.67 14.40 -2.29
N LEU A 9 -0.38 13.29 -2.97
CA LEU A 9 0.73 12.37 -2.70
C LEU A 9 1.88 12.53 -3.71
N ALA A 10 1.75 13.40 -4.72
CA ALA A 10 2.80 13.61 -5.70
C ALA A 10 4.06 14.20 -5.03
N GLY A 11 5.21 13.56 -5.25
CA GLY A 11 6.49 13.98 -4.67
C GLY A 11 6.58 13.85 -3.15
N THR A 12 5.64 13.18 -2.50
CA THR A 12 5.71 12.99 -1.04
C THR A 12 6.69 11.89 -0.67
N LYS A 13 7.29 12.07 0.51
CA LYS A 13 8.07 11.03 1.18
C LYS A 13 7.15 10.17 2.04
N GLY A 14 7.65 9.02 2.44
CA GLY A 14 6.91 8.03 3.19
C GLY A 14 7.76 7.21 4.16
N LEU A 15 7.22 6.07 4.55
CA LEU A 15 7.87 5.08 5.41
C LEU A 15 8.13 3.80 4.62
N ILE A 16 9.32 3.23 4.81
CA ILE A 16 9.71 1.96 4.18
C ILE A 16 9.12 0.80 4.98
N THR A 17 8.62 -0.20 4.28
CA THR A 17 8.22 -1.49 4.86
C THR A 17 8.72 -2.63 3.98
N TYR A 18 8.87 -3.81 4.57
CA TYR A 18 9.43 -4.98 3.92
C TYR A 18 8.33 -5.91 3.42
N ILE A 19 8.54 -6.50 2.25
CA ILE A 19 7.64 -7.50 1.67
C ILE A 19 8.05 -8.88 2.16
N PHE A 20 7.07 -9.63 2.67
CA PHE A 20 7.19 -11.02 3.06
C PHE A 20 6.26 -11.85 2.16
N LYS A 21 6.79 -12.93 1.58
CA LYS A 21 6.05 -13.83 0.71
C LYS A 21 5.65 -15.09 1.46
N SER A 22 4.45 -15.61 1.19
CA SER A 22 4.03 -16.93 1.67
C SER A 22 4.98 -18.00 1.14
N ALA A 23 5.57 -18.79 2.03
CA ALA A 23 6.47 -19.87 1.65
C ALA A 23 5.75 -21.03 0.94
N THR A 24 4.44 -21.20 1.15
CA THR A 24 3.67 -22.34 0.63
C THR A 24 2.85 -22.02 -0.61
N LEU A 25 2.46 -20.75 -0.80
CA LEU A 25 1.65 -20.36 -1.97
C LEU A 25 2.51 -20.12 -3.22
N GLY A 26 3.80 -19.82 -3.04
CA GLY A 26 4.67 -19.36 -4.12
C GLY A 26 4.41 -17.91 -4.50
N ASP A 27 5.01 -17.47 -5.61
CA ASP A 27 4.81 -16.11 -6.14
C ASP A 27 3.58 -16.05 -7.05
N CYS A 28 2.46 -15.54 -6.51
CA CYS A 28 1.25 -15.27 -7.27
C CYS A 28 1.07 -13.78 -7.57
N ALA A 29 2.12 -12.96 -7.53
CA ALA A 29 2.02 -11.52 -7.74
C ALA A 29 1.68 -11.14 -9.20
N ASN A 30 1.77 -12.06 -10.17
CA ASN A 30 1.41 -11.83 -11.57
C ASN A 30 2.08 -10.58 -12.18
N GLY A 31 3.38 -10.39 -11.93
CA GLY A 31 4.13 -9.20 -12.38
C GLY A 31 3.91 -7.94 -11.54
N GLY A 32 3.21 -8.05 -10.41
CA GLY A 32 3.04 -7.00 -9.41
C GLY A 32 4.35 -6.53 -8.77
N ILE A 33 4.27 -5.51 -7.91
CA ILE A 33 5.43 -4.94 -7.21
C ILE A 33 6.26 -6.03 -6.52
N SER A 34 5.58 -6.91 -5.80
CA SER A 34 6.17 -7.97 -5.00
C SER A 34 6.84 -9.07 -5.81
N SER A 35 6.66 -9.13 -7.14
CA SER A 35 7.43 -10.05 -7.98
C SER A 35 8.87 -9.57 -8.24
N ARG A 36 9.17 -8.30 -7.96
CA ARG A 36 10.44 -7.63 -8.34
C ARG A 36 11.09 -6.78 -7.24
N CYS A 37 10.36 -6.48 -6.17
CA CYS A 37 10.82 -5.65 -5.06
C CYS A 37 10.66 -6.38 -3.72
N ASP A 38 11.59 -6.13 -2.81
CA ASP A 38 11.54 -6.63 -1.42
C ASP A 38 11.03 -5.58 -0.43
N GLN A 39 10.82 -4.35 -0.90
CA GLN A 39 10.38 -3.21 -0.11
C GLN A 39 9.35 -2.37 -0.86
N VAL A 40 8.58 -1.61 -0.10
CA VAL A 40 7.70 -0.56 -0.63
C VAL A 40 7.76 0.68 0.25
N THR A 41 7.39 1.82 -0.32
CA THR A 41 7.30 3.09 0.40
C THR A 41 5.82 3.46 0.57
N ILE A 42 5.33 3.49 1.81
CA ILE A 42 3.98 3.94 2.13
C ILE A 42 3.96 5.46 2.09
N VAL A 43 3.22 6.06 1.16
CA VAL A 43 3.21 7.52 0.93
C VAL A 43 1.97 8.25 1.46
N GLY A 44 0.94 7.49 1.87
CA GLY A 44 -0.31 8.04 2.35
C GLY A 44 -1.35 7.00 2.73
N VAL A 45 -2.51 7.49 3.11
CA VAL A 45 -3.70 6.70 3.45
C VAL A 45 -4.83 7.08 2.52
N VAL A 46 -5.52 6.09 1.97
CA VAL A 46 -6.79 6.27 1.28
C VAL A 46 -7.89 5.72 2.17
N ASP A 47 -8.80 6.59 2.59
CA ASP A 47 -10.03 6.18 3.26
C ASP A 47 -11.08 5.86 2.21
N GLY A 48 -11.19 4.57 1.87
CA GLY A 48 -12.19 4.03 0.96
C GLY A 48 -13.41 3.45 1.67
N ARG A 49 -13.65 3.79 2.95
CA ARG A 49 -14.83 3.30 3.68
C ARG A 49 -16.14 3.86 3.10
N ASN A 50 -16.07 5.03 2.47
CA ASN A 50 -17.13 5.54 1.60
C ASN A 50 -16.70 5.41 0.12
N PRO A 51 -17.09 4.33 -0.58
CA PRO A 51 -16.59 4.06 -1.93
C PRO A 51 -17.05 5.08 -2.98
N GLY A 52 -18.14 5.82 -2.72
CA GLY A 52 -18.58 6.91 -3.60
C GLY A 52 -17.77 8.20 -3.43
N ARG A 53 -16.98 8.31 -2.36
CA ARG A 53 -16.20 9.52 -2.03
C ARG A 53 -14.96 9.17 -1.21
N PRO A 54 -14.00 8.42 -1.78
CA PRO A 54 -12.75 8.12 -1.11
C PRO A 54 -11.95 9.41 -0.84
N THR A 55 -11.26 9.48 0.29
CA THR A 55 -10.40 10.60 0.64
C THR A 55 -8.95 10.18 0.75
N VAL A 56 -8.05 11.06 0.31
CA VAL A 56 -6.60 10.84 0.29
C VAL A 56 -5.96 11.69 1.36
N HIS A 57 -5.17 11.06 2.22
CA HIS A 57 -4.48 11.71 3.33
C HIS A 57 -2.97 11.45 3.21
N ARG A 58 -2.18 12.50 3.38
CA ARG A 58 -0.73 12.37 3.55
C ARG A 58 -0.44 11.71 4.91
N LEU A 59 0.73 11.12 5.03
CA LEU A 59 1.24 10.73 6.34
C LEU A 59 1.52 11.97 7.20
N ALA A 60 1.56 11.80 8.52
CA ALA A 60 2.03 12.84 9.43
C ALA A 60 3.46 13.30 9.05
N ASP A 61 3.80 14.55 9.36
CA ASP A 61 5.08 15.14 8.91
C ASP A 61 6.31 14.37 9.40
N ASP A 62 6.26 13.82 10.62
CA ASP A 62 7.30 12.96 11.21
C ASP A 62 7.42 11.56 10.56
N SER A 63 6.48 11.25 9.68
CA SER A 63 6.34 9.99 8.96
C SER A 63 6.63 10.15 7.45
N GLN A 64 7.09 11.31 7.00
CA GLN A 64 7.46 11.58 5.60
C GLN A 64 9.00 11.59 5.44
N VAL A 65 9.65 10.43 5.55
CA VAL A 65 11.13 10.34 5.67
C VAL A 65 11.82 9.94 4.37
N PHE A 66 11.31 8.93 3.68
CA PHE A 66 11.98 8.30 2.54
C PHE A 66 11.22 8.57 1.24
N ALA A 67 11.92 8.99 0.20
CA ALA A 67 11.31 9.09 -1.12
C ALA A 67 11.10 7.67 -1.71
N PRO A 68 9.97 7.43 -2.40
CA PRO A 68 9.81 6.26 -3.24
C PRO A 68 10.92 6.15 -4.28
N ALA A 69 11.27 4.92 -4.64
CA ALA A 69 12.27 4.62 -5.66
C ALA A 69 11.83 3.38 -6.46
N GLU A 70 12.55 3.07 -7.53
CA GLU A 70 12.23 1.94 -8.42
C GLU A 70 12.26 0.58 -7.69
N ASP A 71 13.22 0.40 -6.78
CA ASP A 71 13.41 -0.79 -5.94
C ASP A 71 12.49 -0.83 -4.70
N ARG A 72 11.82 0.30 -4.38
CA ARG A 72 10.85 0.43 -3.28
C ARG A 72 9.68 1.33 -3.68
N PRO A 73 8.83 0.88 -4.61
CA PRO A 73 7.81 1.71 -5.22
C PRO A 73 6.76 2.21 -4.23
N ALA A 74 6.05 3.26 -4.63
CA ALA A 74 5.02 3.91 -3.80
C ALA A 74 3.77 3.03 -3.68
N VAL A 75 3.28 2.90 -2.44
CA VAL A 75 2.01 2.27 -2.09
C VAL A 75 1.24 3.17 -1.13
N VAL A 76 -0.06 2.95 -1.01
CA VAL A 76 -0.88 3.57 0.04
C VAL A 76 -1.53 2.53 0.93
N LEU A 77 -1.78 2.92 2.17
CA LEU A 77 -2.67 2.18 3.06
C LEU A 77 -4.12 2.47 2.67
N PHE A 78 -4.81 1.48 2.13
CA PHE A 78 -6.20 1.58 1.75
C PHE A 78 -7.09 1.03 2.86
N ALA A 79 -7.84 1.90 3.54
CA ALA A 79 -8.83 1.52 4.54
C ALA A 79 -10.16 1.20 3.86
N ARG A 80 -10.62 -0.05 3.97
CA ARG A 80 -11.85 -0.53 3.33
C ARG A 80 -13.01 -0.52 4.33
N ALA A 81 -14.24 -0.39 3.81
CA ALA A 81 -15.46 -0.57 4.61
C ALA A 81 -15.61 -1.99 5.18
N ARG A 82 -15.09 -2.99 4.45
CA ARG A 82 -15.09 -4.41 4.80
C ARG A 82 -13.69 -4.97 4.56
N TYR A 83 -13.30 -5.97 5.36
CA TYR A 83 -12.01 -6.67 5.24
C TYR A 83 -10.77 -5.84 5.63
N GLY A 84 -10.95 -4.82 6.49
CA GLY A 84 -9.84 -4.12 7.15
C GLY A 84 -9.02 -3.22 6.23
N ARG A 85 -7.70 -3.21 6.45
CA ARG A 85 -6.74 -2.35 5.76
C ARG A 85 -5.83 -3.21 4.89
N ILE A 86 -5.51 -2.70 3.71
CA ILE A 86 -4.62 -3.36 2.75
C ILE A 86 -3.62 -2.35 2.20
N LEU A 87 -2.51 -2.81 1.64
CA LEU A 87 -1.62 -1.96 0.84
C LEU A 87 -1.90 -2.17 -0.63
N VAL A 88 -1.92 -1.10 -1.41
CA VAL A 88 -2.11 -1.12 -2.87
C VAL A 88 -1.12 -0.16 -3.54
N PRO A 89 -0.74 -0.39 -4.81
CA PRO A 89 0.02 0.58 -5.59
C PRO A 89 -0.60 1.97 -5.56
N ALA A 90 0.24 2.99 -5.41
CA ALA A 90 -0.19 4.40 -5.44
C ALA A 90 -0.37 4.89 -6.89
N THR A 91 -1.34 4.32 -7.61
CA THR A 91 -1.59 4.58 -9.04
C THR A 91 -2.97 5.22 -9.27
N PRO A 92 -3.18 5.94 -10.39
CA PRO A 92 -4.49 6.55 -10.69
C PRO A 92 -5.66 5.55 -10.77
N ASP A 93 -5.35 4.29 -11.08
CA ASP A 93 -6.29 3.17 -11.12
C ASP A 93 -6.37 2.42 -9.77
N LEU A 94 -6.02 3.06 -8.67
CA LEU A 94 -6.07 2.47 -7.33
C LEU A 94 -7.46 1.93 -6.93
N LEU A 95 -8.54 2.40 -7.56
CA LEU A 95 -9.90 1.85 -7.39
C LEU A 95 -10.18 0.59 -8.23
N SER A 96 -9.19 0.11 -8.98
CA SER A 96 -9.18 -1.20 -9.65
C SER A 96 -9.36 -2.33 -8.64
N ARG A 97 -9.69 -3.52 -9.16
CA ARG A 97 -9.81 -4.74 -8.36
C ARG A 97 -8.43 -5.31 -8.03
N TRP A 98 -7.73 -4.67 -7.10
CA TRP A 98 -6.45 -5.14 -6.58
C TRP A 98 -6.62 -6.36 -5.69
N MET A 99 -5.76 -7.35 -5.88
CA MET A 99 -5.79 -8.62 -5.15
C MET A 99 -4.43 -8.94 -4.54
N ALA A 100 -4.47 -9.68 -3.44
CA ALA A 100 -3.26 -10.23 -2.84
C ALA A 100 -2.75 -11.43 -3.64
N GLY A 101 -1.43 -11.53 -3.75
CA GLY A 101 -0.72 -12.67 -4.33
C GLY A 101 -0.06 -13.58 -3.29
N GLY A 102 -0.53 -13.54 -2.02
CA GLY A 102 0.15 -14.22 -0.90
C GLY A 102 1.32 -13.43 -0.33
N THR A 103 1.33 -12.11 -0.52
CA THR A 103 2.38 -11.21 -0.05
C THR A 103 1.84 -10.26 1.02
N TYR A 104 2.70 -9.98 1.99
CA TYR A 104 2.39 -9.16 3.15
C TYR A 104 3.48 -8.13 3.35
N VAL A 105 3.14 -7.01 3.98
CA VAL A 105 4.11 -6.02 4.44
C VAL A 105 4.17 -5.97 5.94
N ALA A 106 5.37 -5.82 6.50
CA ALA A 106 5.55 -5.59 7.93
C ALA A 106 6.84 -4.79 8.18
N ALA A 107 6.84 -4.04 9.27
CA ALA A 107 8.03 -3.36 9.79
C ALA A 107 7.88 -3.11 11.29
N HIS A 108 9.01 -3.04 11.99
CA HIS A 108 9.09 -2.67 13.40
C HIS A 108 9.34 -1.16 13.55
N ASP A 109 8.42 -0.35 13.03
CA ASP A 109 8.43 1.13 13.16
C ASP A 109 7.18 1.58 13.92
N SER A 110 7.35 2.40 14.97
CA SER A 110 6.23 2.87 15.79
C SER A 110 5.26 3.77 15.03
N ARG A 111 5.75 4.55 14.06
CA ARG A 111 4.92 5.41 13.20
C ARG A 111 4.01 4.58 12.32
N LEU A 112 4.55 3.46 11.80
CA LEU A 112 3.76 2.49 11.05
C LEU A 112 2.75 1.77 11.94
N SER A 113 3.14 1.33 13.15
CA SER A 113 2.19 0.75 14.11
C SER A 113 1.03 1.69 14.43
N ASN A 114 1.31 2.99 14.62
CA ASN A 114 0.27 4.01 14.83
C ASN A 114 -0.65 4.15 13.61
N LEU A 115 -0.09 4.07 12.40
CA LEU A 115 -0.85 4.11 11.15
C LEU A 115 -1.77 2.89 11.00
N TRP A 116 -1.27 1.70 11.29
CA TRP A 116 -1.95 0.41 11.12
C TRP A 116 -2.89 0.04 12.26
N GLY A 117 -2.70 0.59 13.45
CA GLY A 117 -3.40 0.20 14.67
C GLY A 117 -2.75 -0.99 15.39
N GLY A 118 -1.42 -1.15 15.27
CA GLY A 118 -0.63 -2.16 15.96
C GLY A 118 0.49 -2.76 15.11
N TYR A 119 1.27 -3.65 15.73
CA TYR A 119 2.34 -4.42 15.07
C TYR A 119 1.78 -5.71 14.46
N HIS A 120 1.33 -5.64 13.22
CA HIS A 120 0.89 -6.81 12.46
C HIS A 120 1.21 -6.63 10.98
N ALA A 121 1.31 -7.76 10.28
CA ALA A 121 1.50 -7.75 8.84
C ALA A 121 0.18 -7.41 8.13
N LEU A 122 0.25 -6.62 7.06
CA LEU A 122 -0.88 -6.29 6.21
C LEU A 122 -0.72 -6.90 4.83
N PRO A 123 -1.80 -7.38 4.18
CA PRO A 123 -1.70 -7.93 2.84
C PRO A 123 -1.34 -6.82 1.84
N LEU A 124 -0.42 -7.14 0.92
CA LEU A 124 -0.09 -6.32 -0.23
C LEU A 124 -0.92 -6.80 -1.42
N HIS A 125 -1.75 -5.91 -1.95
CA HIS A 125 -2.61 -6.15 -3.09
C HIS A 125 -2.03 -5.40 -4.30
N ASP A 126 -1.18 -6.06 -5.08
CA ASP A 126 -0.38 -5.45 -6.14
C ASP A 126 -0.55 -6.14 -7.50
N ARG A 127 -1.57 -6.99 -7.63
CA ARG A 127 -1.98 -7.62 -8.88
C ARG A 127 -3.44 -7.37 -9.21
N THR A 128 -3.78 -7.48 -10.48
CA THR A 128 -5.15 -7.52 -11.01
C THR A 128 -5.38 -8.83 -11.78
N GLU A 129 -6.63 -9.29 -11.86
CA GLU A 129 -7.05 -10.34 -12.82
C GLU A 129 -7.89 -9.66 -13.89
N HIS A 130 -7.59 -9.97 -15.15
CA HIS A 130 -8.36 -9.57 -16.32
C HIS A 130 -9.32 -10.67 -16.72
#